data_AF-A0A955ABR4-F1
#
_entry.id   AF-A0A955ABR4-F1
#
_cell.length_a   1.000
_cell.length_b   1.000
_cell.length_c   1.000
_cell.angle_alpha   90.00
_cell.angle_beta   90.00
_cell.angle_gamma   90.00
#
_symmetry.space_group_name_H-M   'P 1'
#
loop_
_entity.id
_entity.type
_entity.pdbx_description
1 polymer ?
#
loop_
_entity_poly.entity_id
_entity_poly.type
_entity_poly.pdbx_seq_one_letter_code
_entity_poly.pdbx_strand_id
1 'polypeptide(L)'
;TIYVVPLEPSTRTCPGGAPAVWRSENGGDSWKRRTAGFPKKDSFFTVLRDAMTIDETKSPALYLGTTTGQLWIGRDGGEQWECLYDSLPPINCVKSAVV
;
A
#
# COMPACT_ATOMS: atom_id res chain seq x y z
N THR A 1 -15.39 -4.16 0.44
CA THR A 1 -14.38 -3.18 -0.02
C THR A 1 -13.20 -3.92 -0.61
N ILE A 2 -12.64 -3.43 -1.71
CA ILE A 2 -11.47 -4.00 -2.39
C ILE A 2 -10.36 -2.96 -2.41
N TYR A 3 -9.12 -3.41 -2.19
CA TYR A 3 -7.92 -2.57 -2.28
C TYR A 3 -6.93 -3.20 -3.24
N VAL A 4 -6.31 -2.37 -4.08
CA VAL A 4 -5.25 -2.80 -4.99
C VAL A 4 -4.12 -1.78 -5.03
N VAL A 5 -2.90 -2.28 -5.20
CA VAL A 5 -1.71 -1.48 -5.49
C VAL A 5 -1.25 -1.88 -6.90
N PRO A 6 -1.63 -1.11 -7.93
CA PRO A 6 -1.23 -1.43 -9.29
C PRO A 6 0.28 -1.24 -9.46
N LEU A 7 0.86 -2.06 -10.33
CA LEU A 7 2.26 -2.00 -10.71
C LEU A 7 2.35 -1.91 -12.22
N GLU A 8 3.36 -1.19 -12.72
CA GLU A 8 3.66 -1.21 -14.15
C GLU A 8 4.04 -2.62 -14.60
N PRO A 9 3.49 -3.11 -15.73
CA PRO A 9 3.71 -4.48 -16.17
C PRO A 9 5.18 -4.84 -16.37
N SER A 10 5.96 -3.92 -16.94
CA SER A 10 7.35 -4.17 -17.34
C SER A 10 8.32 -4.03 -16.18
N THR A 11 8.21 -2.97 -15.38
CA THR A 11 9.16 -2.68 -14.29
C THR A 11 8.74 -3.27 -12.97
N ARG A 12 7.46 -3.65 -12.83
CA ARG A 12 6.85 -4.09 -11.56
C ARG A 12 6.96 -3.05 -10.45
N THR A 13 7.08 -1.77 -10.79
CA THR A 13 7.12 -0.64 -9.86
C THR A 13 5.80 0.13 -9.86
N CYS A 14 5.66 1.12 -8.99
CA CYS A 14 4.50 2.02 -9.03
C CYS A 14 4.36 2.74 -10.40
N PRO A 15 3.14 2.85 -10.95
CA PRO A 15 2.87 3.59 -12.18
C PRO A 15 3.40 5.03 -12.12
N GLY A 16 4.18 5.43 -13.12
CA GLY A 16 4.78 6.77 -13.20
C GLY A 16 5.74 7.12 -12.04
N GLY A 17 6.25 6.12 -11.31
CA GLY A 17 7.08 6.34 -10.12
C GLY A 17 6.31 6.99 -8.96
N ALA A 18 4.97 6.91 -8.96
CA ALA A 18 4.10 7.57 -7.97
C ALA A 18 3.19 6.52 -7.30
N PRO A 19 3.46 6.12 -6.04
CA PRO A 19 2.68 5.09 -5.37
C PRO A 19 1.24 5.55 -5.16
N ALA A 20 0.31 4.61 -5.26
CA ALA A 20 -1.07 4.83 -4.91
C ALA A 20 -1.72 3.50 -4.50
N VAL A 21 -2.62 3.58 -3.53
CA VAL A 21 -3.59 2.51 -3.27
C VAL A 21 -4.91 2.91 -3.90
N TRP A 22 -5.55 1.98 -4.58
CA TRP A 22 -6.88 2.18 -5.14
C TRP A 22 -7.90 1.40 -4.33
N ARG A 23 -8.98 2.07 -3.97
CA ARG A 23 -10.08 1.50 -3.18
C ARG A 23 -11.36 1.48 -4.01
N SER A 24 -12.04 0.34 -3.99
CA SER A 24 -13.39 0.20 -4.49
C SER A 24 -14.36 -0.21 -3.38
N GLU A 25 -15.53 0.41 -3.37
CA GLU A 25 -16.60 0.15 -2.40
C GLU A 25 -17.80 -0.57 -3.04
N ASN A 26 -17.76 -0.78 -4.36
CA ASN A 26 -18.83 -1.33 -5.18
C ASN A 26 -18.33 -2.49 -6.05
N GLY A 27 -17.54 -3.39 -5.49
CA GLY A 27 -17.13 -4.62 -6.18
C GLY A 27 -16.17 -4.44 -7.36
N GLY A 28 -15.62 -3.24 -7.56
CA GLY A 28 -14.70 -2.94 -8.66
C GLY A 28 -15.30 -2.08 -9.78
N ASP A 29 -16.59 -1.70 -9.68
CA ASP A 29 -17.25 -0.86 -10.69
C ASP A 29 -16.66 0.55 -10.76
N SER A 30 -16.25 1.11 -9.61
CA SER A 30 -15.51 2.36 -9.55
C SER A 30 -14.41 2.33 -8.49
N TRP A 31 -13.39 3.17 -8.71
CA TRP A 31 -12.18 3.19 -7.91
C TRP A 31 -11.79 4.61 -7.52
N LYS A 32 -11.41 4.78 -6.26
CA LYS A 32 -10.85 6.02 -5.72
C LYS A 32 -9.36 5.84 -5.51
N ARG A 33 -8.57 6.73 -6.10
CA ARG A 33 -7.11 6.78 -5.92
C ARG A 33 -6.78 7.41 -4.56
N ARG A 34 -5.91 6.78 -3.78
CA ARG A 34 -5.41 7.27 -2.49
C ARG A 34 -3.89 7.45 -2.56
N THR A 35 -3.47 8.71 -2.45
CA THR A 35 -2.06 9.12 -2.58
C THR A 35 -1.59 10.01 -1.45
N ALA A 36 -2.48 10.42 -0.55
CA ALA A 36 -2.13 11.38 0.49
C ALA A 36 -1.09 10.76 1.43
N GLY A 37 0.03 11.46 1.62
CA GLY A 37 1.17 10.99 2.41
C GLY A 37 2.24 10.21 1.64
N PHE A 38 1.94 9.67 0.45
CA PHE A 38 2.96 9.05 -0.40
C PHE A 38 3.86 10.10 -1.10
N PRO A 39 5.09 9.72 -1.49
CA PRO A 39 5.90 10.52 -2.38
C PRO A 39 5.18 10.70 -3.74
N LYS A 40 5.32 11.88 -4.34
CA LYS A 40 4.60 12.22 -5.57
C LYS A 40 5.21 11.63 -6.84
N LYS A 41 6.49 11.27 -6.80
CA LYS A 41 7.29 10.76 -7.92
C LYS A 41 8.54 10.05 -7.39
N ASP A 42 9.36 9.55 -8.31
CA ASP A 42 10.67 8.95 -8.06
C ASP A 42 10.64 7.77 -7.06
N SER A 43 9.51 7.07 -6.98
CA SER A 43 9.29 5.87 -6.16
C SER A 43 9.26 4.62 -7.04
N PHE A 44 10.36 3.87 -7.02
CA PHE A 44 10.57 2.71 -7.90
C PHE A 44 10.55 1.38 -7.15
N PHE A 45 9.72 1.29 -6.12
CA PHE A 45 9.59 0.07 -5.33
C PHE A 45 8.43 -0.81 -5.80
N THR A 46 8.48 -2.08 -5.44
CA THR A 46 7.44 -3.08 -5.69
C THR A 46 6.75 -3.42 -4.37
N VAL A 47 5.42 -3.58 -4.40
CA VAL A 47 4.66 -4.23 -3.32
C VAL A 47 4.35 -5.66 -3.77
N LEU A 48 4.84 -6.65 -3.02
CA LEU A 48 4.59 -8.06 -3.33
C LEU A 48 3.19 -8.48 -2.89
N ARG A 49 2.67 -9.56 -3.48
CA ARG A 49 1.30 -10.05 -3.25
C ARG A 49 0.95 -10.19 -1.77
N ASP A 50 1.87 -10.77 -0.98
CA ASP A 50 1.67 -11.03 0.45
C ASP A 50 2.20 -9.90 1.35
N ALA A 51 2.77 -8.85 0.75
CA ALA A 51 3.31 -7.69 1.46
C ALA A 51 2.25 -6.60 1.70
N MET A 52 0.96 -6.87 1.48
CA MET A 52 -0.13 -5.98 1.84
C MET A 52 -1.13 -6.71 2.75
N THR A 53 -1.55 -6.04 3.82
CA THR A 53 -2.59 -6.55 4.72
C THR A 53 -3.43 -5.41 5.29
N ILE A 54 -4.52 -5.77 5.97
CA ILE A 54 -5.43 -4.85 6.65
C ILE A 54 -5.72 -5.42 8.05
N ASP A 55 -5.81 -4.57 9.07
CA ASP A 55 -6.22 -5.03 10.40
C ASP A 55 -7.76 -5.08 10.57
N GLU A 56 -8.21 -5.69 11.66
CA GLU A 56 -9.62 -5.90 11.98
C GLU A 56 -10.15 -4.92 13.04
N THR A 57 -9.50 -3.76 13.21
CA THR A 57 -9.95 -2.76 14.17
C THR A 57 -11.20 -2.01 13.68
N LYS A 58 -11.86 -1.25 14.58
CA LYS A 58 -13.04 -0.45 14.23
C LYS A 58 -12.79 0.58 13.12
N SER A 59 -11.57 1.13 13.05
CA SER A 59 -11.11 1.98 11.95
C SER A 59 -9.89 1.31 11.32
N PRO A 60 -10.09 0.42 10.34
CA PRO A 60 -9.03 -0.48 9.90
C PRO A 60 -7.90 0.26 9.22
N ALA A 61 -6.66 -0.04 9.60
CA ALA A 61 -5.49 0.45 8.87
C ALA A 61 -5.01 -0.59 7.85
N LEU A 62 -4.51 -0.09 6.72
CA LEU A 62 -3.79 -0.89 5.74
C LEU A 62 -2.29 -0.80 6.00
N TYR A 63 -1.59 -1.88 5.69
CA TYR A 63 -0.13 -1.94 5.78
C TYR A 63 0.43 -2.46 4.47
N LEU A 64 1.50 -1.85 3.98
CA LEU A 64 2.24 -2.33 2.81
C LEU A 64 3.75 -2.33 3.07
N GLY A 65 4.37 -3.45 2.74
CA GLY A 65 5.82 -3.60 2.67
C GLY A 65 6.30 -3.45 1.25
N THR A 66 7.47 -2.85 1.08
CA THR A 66 8.10 -2.67 -0.23
C THR A 66 9.35 -3.54 -0.37
N THR A 67 9.73 -3.84 -1.61
CA THR A 67 10.99 -4.54 -1.93
C THR A 67 12.25 -3.73 -1.60
N THR A 68 12.11 -2.43 -1.37
CA THR A 68 13.20 -1.52 -0.98
C THR A 68 13.24 -1.24 0.52
N GLY A 69 12.42 -1.93 1.33
CA GLY A 69 12.54 -1.91 2.78
C GLY A 69 11.69 -0.86 3.50
N GLN A 70 10.72 -0.25 2.84
CA GLN A 70 9.75 0.64 3.51
C GLN A 70 8.54 -0.15 3.99
N LEU A 71 8.12 0.09 5.24
CA LEU A 71 6.82 -0.31 5.75
C LEU A 71 5.94 0.93 5.88
N TRP A 72 4.82 0.95 5.15
CA TRP A 72 3.85 2.04 5.25
C TRP A 72 2.58 1.60 5.96
N ILE A 73 1.94 2.56 6.63
CA ILE A 73 0.60 2.44 7.20
C ILE A 73 -0.34 3.43 6.54
N GLY A 74 -1.54 2.98 6.20
CA GLY A 74 -2.64 3.77 5.65
C GLY A 74 -3.80 3.77 6.64
N ARG A 75 -3.95 4.84 7.43
CA ARG A 75 -4.99 4.94 8.46
C ARG A 75 -6.36 5.19 7.85
N ASP A 76 -7.41 4.86 8.61
CA ASP A 76 -8.81 5.08 8.25
C ASP A 76 -9.20 4.50 6.88
N GLY A 77 -8.78 3.27 6.60
CA GLY A 77 -9.00 2.63 5.30
C GLY A 77 -8.12 3.20 4.19
N GLY A 78 -6.92 3.69 4.52
CA GLY A 78 -5.94 4.18 3.56
C GLY A 78 -6.20 5.60 3.04
N GLU A 79 -6.87 6.45 3.83
CA GLU A 79 -7.11 7.86 3.48
C GLU A 79 -5.83 8.71 3.61
N GLN A 80 -4.96 8.39 4.58
CA GLN A 80 -3.67 9.04 4.80
C GLN A 80 -2.58 8.00 5.06
N TRP A 81 -1.45 8.15 4.38
CA TRP A 81 -0.32 7.22 4.43
C TRP A 81 0.89 7.81 5.14
N GLU A 82 1.59 6.96 5.87
CA GLU A 82 2.82 7.31 6.59
C GLU A 82 3.84 6.17 6.44
N CYS A 83 5.11 6.51 6.26
CA CYS A 83 6.20 5.54 6.28
C CYS A 83 6.61 5.30 7.74
N LEU A 84 6.32 4.11 8.27
CA LEU A 84 6.65 3.75 9.66
C LEU A 84 8.13 3.40 9.82
N TYR A 85 8.68 2.71 8.83
CA TYR A 85 10.08 2.31 8.80
C TYR A 85 10.61 2.44 7.38
N ASP A 86 11.84 2.90 7.29
CA ASP A 86 12.63 2.95 6.06
C ASP A 86 13.98 2.29 6.38
N SER A 87 14.52 1.49 5.48
CA SER A 87 15.75 0.69 5.64
C SER A 87 15.61 -0.71 6.27
N LEU A 88 14.45 -1.36 6.15
CA LEU A 88 14.37 -2.82 6.38
C LEU A 88 14.98 -3.59 5.20
N PRO A 89 15.30 -4.88 5.35
CA PRO A 89 15.45 -5.77 4.21
C PRO A 89 14.17 -5.82 3.35
N PRO A 90 14.22 -6.35 2.11
CA PRO A 90 13.04 -6.51 1.28
C PRO A 90 11.90 -7.22 2.02
N ILE A 91 10.72 -6.58 2.06
CA ILE A 91 9.58 -7.08 2.84
C ILE A 91 8.74 -7.98 1.93
N ASN A 92 8.82 -9.29 2.20
CA ASN A 92 8.10 -10.30 1.42
C ASN A 92 6.66 -10.52 1.89
N CYS A 93 6.39 -10.27 3.17
CA CYS A 93 5.07 -10.46 3.75
C CYS A 93 4.83 -9.48 4.90
N VAL A 94 3.59 -9.01 5.02
CA VAL A 94 3.11 -8.25 6.18
C VAL A 94 1.89 -8.95 6.76
N LYS A 95 1.84 -9.09 8.09
CA LYS A 95 0.69 -9.61 8.84
C LYS A 95 0.39 -8.65 9.99
N SER A 96 -0.88 -8.40 10.21
CA SER A 96 -1.40 -7.69 11.38
C SER A 96 -2.05 -8.71 12.32
N ALA A 97 -2.00 -8.43 13.62
CA ALA A 97 -2.72 -9.19 14.64
C ALA A 97 -3.21 -8.20 15.70
N VAL A 98 -4.42 -8.42 16.20
CA VAL A 98 -4.94 -7.75 17.39
C VAL A 98 -4.74 -8.72 18.55
N VAL A 99 -4.08 -8.25 19.61
CA VAL A 99 -3.77 -9.03 20.82
C VAL A 99 -4.68 -8.58 21.96
#